data_AF-A0A533SLG1-F1
#
_entry.id   AF-A0A533SLG1-F1
#
_cell.length_a   1.000
_cell.length_b   1.000
_cell.length_c   1.000
_cell.angle_alpha   90.00
_cell.angle_beta   90.00
_cell.angle_gamma   90.00
#
_symmetry.space_group_name_H-M   'P 1'
#
loop_
_entity.id
_entity.type
_entity.pdbx_description
1 polymer ?
#
loop_
_entity_poly.entity_id
_entity_poly.type
_entity_poly.pdbx_seq_one_letter_code
_entity_poly.pdbx_strand_id
1 'polypeptide(L)'
;MKAMILCGGKGTRLRELSEVLPKPMVMIGGRPIVWHIMKTYAAFGVKEFILCLGYKADVFKDYFLNYRYSNQDLTIDLGRESVTIHGDNHGEHDWKVTLAFTGEDAMTGARVLRASKYLGEDETFLLTYGDAVAKIDV
;
A
#
# COMPACT_ATOMS: atom_id res chain seq x y z
N MET A 1 -2.62 17.35 -1.05
CA MET A 1 -1.36 16.84 -0.45
C MET A 1 -1.39 15.33 -0.40
N LYS A 2 -0.36 14.69 -0.98
CA LYS A 2 -0.22 13.23 -1.11
C LYS A 2 0.98 12.72 -0.30
N ALA A 3 0.94 11.43 0.04
CA ALA A 3 2.09 10.72 0.60
C ALA A 3 2.64 9.69 -0.40
N MET A 4 3.93 9.79 -0.71
CA MET A 4 4.69 8.78 -1.43
C MET A 4 5.32 7.80 -0.45
N ILE A 5 5.16 6.50 -0.71
CA ILE A 5 5.72 5.43 0.13
C ILE A 5 6.60 4.53 -0.73
N LEU A 6 7.86 4.36 -0.32
CA LEU A 6 8.85 3.54 -1.03
C LEU A 6 8.62 2.06 -0.73
N CYS A 7 8.15 1.32 -1.74
CA CYS A 7 7.72 -0.08 -1.58
C CYS A 7 8.45 -1.07 -2.49
N GLY A 8 9.37 -0.61 -3.34
CA GLY A 8 9.95 -1.45 -4.40
C GLY A 8 11.30 -2.12 -4.10
N GLY A 9 11.82 -2.01 -2.88
CA GLY A 9 13.11 -2.61 -2.49
C GLY A 9 13.06 -4.14 -2.37
N LYS A 10 14.16 -4.81 -2.72
CA LYS A 10 14.28 -6.28 -2.68
C LYS A 10 14.37 -6.90 -1.27
N GLY A 11 14.57 -6.09 -0.22
CA GLY A 11 14.54 -6.59 1.17
C GLY A 11 15.64 -7.58 1.56
N THR A 12 16.79 -7.56 0.88
CA THR A 12 17.86 -8.59 0.94
C THR A 12 18.49 -8.85 2.32
N ARG A 13 18.21 -8.02 3.33
CA ARG A 13 18.69 -8.19 4.71
C ARG A 13 17.80 -9.10 5.57
N LEU A 14 16.58 -9.41 5.12
CA LEU A 14 15.59 -10.28 5.78
C LEU A 14 15.31 -11.51 4.90
N ARG A 15 16.37 -12.23 4.50
CA ARG A 15 16.33 -13.27 3.45
C ARG A 15 15.16 -14.24 3.58
N GLU A 16 14.94 -14.83 4.74
CA GLU A 16 13.92 -15.88 4.95
C GLU A 16 12.48 -15.40 4.68
N LEU A 17 12.13 -14.15 5.05
CA LEU A 17 10.78 -13.60 4.85
C LEU A 17 10.65 -12.86 3.50
N SER A 18 11.73 -12.19 3.07
CA SER A 18 11.76 -11.37 1.84
C SER A 18 11.65 -12.19 0.56
N GLU A 19 12.11 -13.44 0.59
CA GLU A 19 11.96 -14.39 -0.53
C GLU A 19 10.51 -14.77 -0.76
N VAL A 20 9.66 -14.68 0.26
CA VAL A 20 8.22 -14.99 0.17
C VAL A 20 7.42 -13.72 -0.11
N LEU A 21 7.71 -12.60 0.57
CA LEU A 21 6.87 -11.40 0.52
C LEU A 21 7.70 -10.10 0.59
N PRO A 22 7.34 -9.03 -0.15
CA PRO A 22 7.93 -7.71 0.06
C PRO A 22 7.82 -7.26 1.51
N LYS A 23 8.88 -6.64 2.05
CA LYS A 23 8.88 -6.14 3.44
C LYS A 23 7.67 -5.24 3.76
N PRO A 24 7.24 -4.30 2.89
CA PRO A 24 6.06 -3.48 3.15
C PRO A 24 4.73 -4.26 3.24
N MET A 25 4.71 -5.50 2.76
CA MET A 25 3.53 -6.36 2.76
C MET A 25 3.51 -7.33 3.95
N VAL A 26 4.54 -7.33 4.81
CA VAL A 26 4.58 -8.17 6.02
C VAL A 26 3.40 -7.83 6.93
N MET A 27 2.68 -8.87 7.36
CA MET A 27 1.46 -8.74 8.14
C MET A 27 1.74 -8.45 9.61
N ILE A 28 1.07 -7.45 10.16
CA ILE A 28 1.06 -7.06 11.57
C ILE A 28 -0.41 -6.90 11.99
N GLY A 29 -0.90 -7.72 12.93
CA GLY A 29 -2.30 -7.62 13.39
C GLY A 29 -3.34 -7.76 12.26
N GLY A 30 -3.10 -8.64 11.28
CA GLY A 30 -4.03 -8.89 10.17
C GLY A 30 -4.01 -7.86 9.03
N ARG A 31 -3.08 -6.90 9.04
CA ARG A 31 -2.89 -5.92 7.96
C ARG A 31 -1.40 -5.76 7.62
N PRO A 32 -1.02 -5.48 6.36
CA PRO A 32 0.38 -5.29 6.00
C PRO A 32 0.95 -4.01 6.65
N ILE A 33 2.26 -3.97 6.92
CA ILE A 33 2.91 -2.78 7.52
C ILE A 33 2.67 -1.50 6.71
N VAL A 34 2.62 -1.57 5.38
CA VAL A 34 2.29 -0.40 4.53
C VAL A 34 0.91 0.17 4.83
N TRP A 35 -0.07 -0.69 5.18
CA TRP A 35 -1.40 -0.26 5.58
C TRP A 35 -1.35 0.51 6.90
N HIS A 36 -0.54 0.07 7.88
CA HIS A 36 -0.38 0.77 9.15
C HIS A 36 0.26 2.14 8.96
N ILE A 37 1.26 2.24 8.08
CA ILE A 37 1.88 3.53 7.71
C ILE A 37 0.84 4.46 7.10
N MET A 38 0.08 3.97 6.12
CA MET A 38 -1.02 4.73 5.52
C MET A 38 -2.05 5.16 6.56
N LYS A 39 -2.37 4.28 7.53
CA LYS A 39 -3.31 4.58 8.60
C LYS A 39 -2.82 5.72 9.50
N THR A 40 -1.53 5.76 9.80
CA THR A 40 -0.91 6.87 10.53
C THR A 40 -1.12 8.18 9.78
N TYR A 41 -0.76 8.26 8.50
CA TYR A 41 -0.99 9.46 7.67
C TYR A 41 -2.47 9.86 7.59
N ALA A 42 -3.37 8.88 7.43
CA ALA A 42 -4.80 9.12 7.36
C ALA A 42 -5.38 9.71 8.65
N ALA A 43 -4.78 9.41 9.82
CA ALA A 43 -5.16 10.02 11.09
C ALA A 43 -4.88 11.54 11.14
N PHE A 44 -3.94 12.01 10.31
CA PHE A 44 -3.61 13.43 10.11
C PHE A 44 -4.21 14.00 8.81
N GLY A 45 -5.21 13.32 8.23
CA GLY A 45 -5.96 13.82 7.07
C GLY A 45 -5.34 13.51 5.70
N VAL A 46 -4.17 12.87 5.63
CA VAL A 46 -3.53 12.49 4.37
C VAL A 46 -4.05 11.14 3.90
N LYS A 47 -4.92 11.14 2.89
CA LYS A 47 -5.65 9.95 2.42
C LYS A 47 -5.40 9.58 0.95
N GLU A 48 -4.53 10.34 0.28
CA GLU A 48 -4.07 10.03 -1.07
C GLU A 48 -2.62 9.53 -1.03
N PHE A 49 -2.42 8.28 -1.46
CA PHE A 49 -1.17 7.55 -1.35
C PHE A 49 -0.63 7.17 -2.73
N ILE A 50 0.68 7.28 -2.90
CA ILE A 50 1.40 6.79 -4.08
C ILE A 50 2.42 5.76 -3.60
N LEU A 51 2.18 4.48 -3.88
CA LEU A 51 3.11 3.41 -3.56
C LEU A 51 4.10 3.24 -4.71
N CYS A 52 5.37 3.50 -4.43
CA CYS A 52 6.46 3.35 -5.39
C CYS A 52 6.92 1.89 -5.45
N LEU A 53 6.29 1.10 -6.31
CA LEU A 53 6.47 -0.34 -6.43
C LEU A 53 7.67 -0.72 -7.30
N GLY A 54 8.18 -1.93 -7.10
CA GLY A 54 9.31 -2.51 -7.81
C GLY A 54 9.24 -4.03 -7.73
N TYR A 55 10.17 -4.63 -6.99
CA TYR A 55 10.16 -6.07 -6.71
C TYR A 55 8.78 -6.54 -6.20
N LYS A 56 8.23 -7.59 -6.83
CA LYS A 56 6.92 -8.20 -6.49
C LYS A 56 5.75 -7.21 -6.39
N ALA A 57 5.66 -6.29 -7.35
CA ALA A 57 4.59 -5.30 -7.42
C ALA A 57 3.18 -5.91 -7.53
N ASP A 58 3.07 -7.12 -8.07
CA ASP A 58 1.85 -7.92 -8.18
C ASP A 58 1.20 -8.18 -6.82
N VAL A 59 1.99 -8.47 -5.77
CA VAL A 59 1.49 -8.68 -4.40
C VAL A 59 0.72 -7.46 -3.88
N PHE A 60 1.21 -6.25 -4.15
CA PHE A 60 0.53 -5.02 -3.76
C PHE A 60 -0.78 -4.85 -4.55
N LYS A 61 -0.73 -5.08 -5.86
CA LYS A 61 -1.92 -4.97 -6.72
C LYS A 61 -3.01 -5.92 -6.27
N ASP A 62 -2.67 -7.18 -6.03
CA ASP A 62 -3.61 -8.19 -5.54
C ASP A 62 -4.25 -7.77 -4.21
N TYR A 63 -3.44 -7.33 -3.24
CA TYR A 63 -3.95 -6.87 -1.94
C TYR A 63 -4.96 -5.72 -2.06
N PHE A 64 -4.65 -4.68 -2.84
CA PHE A 64 -5.55 -3.52 -2.96
C PHE A 64 -6.76 -3.78 -3.87
N LEU A 65 -6.63 -4.62 -4.91
CA LEU A 65 -7.77 -5.03 -5.75
C LEU A 65 -8.74 -5.92 -4.96
N ASN A 66 -8.22 -6.80 -4.11
CA ASN A 66 -9.01 -7.70 -3.27
C ASN A 66 -9.23 -7.15 -1.85
N TYR A 67 -9.03 -5.84 -1.63
CA TYR A 67 -9.11 -5.24 -0.30
C TYR A 67 -10.47 -5.52 0.33
N ARG A 68 -11.59 -5.21 -0.33
CA ARG A 68 -12.90 -5.45 0.28
C ARG A 68 -13.15 -6.93 0.60
N TYR A 69 -12.73 -7.84 -0.28
CA TYR A 69 -12.91 -9.27 -0.09
C TYR A 69 -12.04 -9.84 1.04
N SER A 70 -10.83 -9.31 1.23
CA SER A 70 -9.91 -9.78 2.27
C SER A 70 -10.20 -9.18 3.64
N ASN A 71 -11.03 -8.13 3.69
CA ASN A 71 -11.19 -7.29 4.87
C ASN A 71 -12.64 -7.25 5.37
N GLN A 72 -13.59 -7.95 4.74
CA GLN A 72 -15.01 -8.02 5.11
C GLN A 72 -15.52 -9.46 5.07
N ASP A 73 -16.63 -9.72 5.76
CA ASP A 73 -17.32 -11.00 5.71
C ASP A 73 -18.05 -11.16 4.36
N LEU A 74 -18.05 -12.37 3.80
CA LEU A 74 -18.62 -12.64 2.48
C LEU A 74 -19.61 -13.80 2.50
N THR A 75 -20.66 -13.72 1.69
CA THR A 75 -21.43 -14.88 1.24
C THR A 75 -21.24 -15.07 -0.25
N ILE A 76 -20.86 -16.28 -0.66
CA ILE A 76 -20.61 -16.64 -2.05
C ILE A 76 -21.63 -17.69 -2.47
N ASP A 77 -22.45 -17.38 -3.48
CA ASP A 77 -23.34 -18.35 -4.14
C ASP A 77 -22.62 -18.90 -5.39
N LEU A 78 -22.08 -20.12 -5.26
CA LEU A 78 -21.34 -20.78 -6.34
C LEU A 78 -22.24 -21.19 -7.52
N GLY A 79 -23.54 -21.39 -7.30
CA GLY A 79 -24.47 -21.79 -8.36
C GLY A 79 -24.97 -20.61 -9.21
N ARG A 80 -24.93 -19.40 -8.66
CA ARG A 80 -25.32 -18.15 -9.34
C ARG A 80 -24.16 -17.21 -9.64
N GLU A 81 -22.94 -17.60 -9.30
CA GLU A 81 -21.71 -16.81 -9.46
C GLU A 81 -21.83 -15.40 -8.87
N SER A 82 -22.42 -15.29 -7.67
CA SER A 82 -22.64 -14.00 -7.00
C SER A 82 -21.94 -13.93 -5.65
N VAL A 83 -21.44 -12.73 -5.31
CA VAL A 83 -20.75 -12.43 -4.06
C VAL A 83 -21.48 -11.29 -3.35
N THR A 84 -21.86 -11.52 -2.10
CA THR A 84 -22.40 -10.50 -1.21
C THR A 84 -21.35 -10.15 -0.17
N ILE A 85 -21.04 -8.86 -0.03
CA ILE A 85 -20.13 -8.33 0.99
C ILE A 85 -20.97 -7.84 2.17
N HIS A 86 -20.66 -8.33 3.37
CA HIS A 86 -21.37 -7.98 4.60
C HIS A 86 -20.61 -6.89 5.36
N GLY A 87 -21.32 -5.81 5.68
CA GLY A 87 -20.82 -4.69 6.46
C GLY A 87 -20.00 -3.67 5.66
N ASP A 88 -19.65 -2.60 6.35
CA ASP A 88 -18.68 -1.58 5.92
C ASP A 88 -17.80 -1.19 7.11
N ASN A 89 -17.22 -2.20 7.76
CA ASN A 89 -16.55 -2.04 9.05
C ASN A 89 -15.10 -1.52 8.92
N HIS A 90 -14.74 -0.90 7.78
CA HIS A 90 -13.39 -0.42 7.53
C HIS A 90 -13.37 1.10 7.24
N GLY A 91 -12.50 1.83 7.94
CA GLY A 91 -12.48 3.31 7.92
C GLY A 91 -11.71 3.93 6.74
N GLU A 92 -11.34 3.12 5.75
CA GLU A 92 -10.45 3.49 4.63
C GLU A 92 -11.20 3.70 3.30
N HIS A 93 -12.51 3.87 3.32
CA HIS A 93 -13.35 4.00 2.12
C HIS A 93 -13.04 5.24 1.26
N ASP A 94 -12.42 6.27 1.85
CA ASP A 94 -12.03 7.51 1.18
C ASP A 94 -10.54 7.56 0.82
N TRP A 95 -9.82 6.45 0.95
CA TRP A 95 -8.43 6.37 0.54
C TRP A 95 -8.30 6.24 -0.98
N LYS A 96 -7.38 6.99 -1.56
CA LYS A 96 -6.99 6.84 -2.97
C LYS A 96 -5.56 6.33 -3.04
N VAL A 97 -5.38 5.12 -3.57
CA VAL A 97 -4.07 4.45 -3.61
C VAL A 97 -3.61 4.27 -5.06
N THR A 98 -2.53 4.94 -5.42
CA THR A 98 -1.85 4.77 -6.71
C THR A 98 -0.74 3.75 -6.59
N LEU A 99 -0.82 2.67 -7.36
CA LEU A 99 0.18 1.60 -7.42
C LEU A 99 1.17 1.84 -8.56
N ALA A 100 2.14 2.72 -8.33
CA ALA A 100 3.09 3.15 -9.35
C ALA A 100 4.22 2.12 -9.52
N PHE A 101 4.26 1.41 -10.65
CA PHE A 101 5.44 0.61 -10.99
C PHE A 101 6.60 1.54 -11.38
N THR A 102 7.60 1.63 -10.51
CA THR A 102 8.74 2.56 -10.67
C THR A 102 10.00 1.87 -11.19
N GLY A 103 9.92 0.57 -11.53
CA GLY A 103 11.02 -0.25 -12.01
C GLY A 103 11.58 -1.16 -10.92
N GLU A 104 12.05 -2.34 -11.31
CA GLU A 104 12.53 -3.35 -10.36
C GLU A 104 13.82 -2.91 -9.67
N ASP A 105 14.82 -2.48 -10.45
CA ASP A 105 16.15 -2.07 -9.96
C ASP A 105 16.28 -0.56 -9.69
N ALA A 106 15.16 0.17 -9.70
CA ALA A 106 15.20 1.61 -9.44
C ALA A 106 15.64 1.91 -8.00
N MET A 107 16.58 2.84 -7.86
CA MET A 107 16.99 3.37 -6.55
C MET A 107 15.98 4.43 -6.06
N THR A 108 16.03 4.77 -4.77
CA THR A 108 15.06 5.64 -4.09
C THR A 108 14.70 6.92 -4.87
N GLY A 109 15.68 7.74 -5.26
CA GLY A 109 15.42 8.99 -5.98
C GLY A 109 14.78 8.78 -7.35
N ALA A 110 15.20 7.76 -8.09
CA ALA A 110 14.60 7.41 -9.38
C ALA A 110 13.14 6.98 -9.23
N ARG A 111 12.79 6.29 -8.13
CA ARG A 111 11.41 5.91 -7.85
C ARG A 111 10.53 7.12 -7.62
N VAL A 112 10.98 8.06 -6.77
CA VAL A 112 10.28 9.32 -6.50
C VAL A 112 10.07 10.11 -7.79
N LEU A 113 11.13 10.28 -8.60
CA LEU A 113 11.04 10.99 -9.87
C LEU A 113 10.03 10.34 -10.82
N ARG A 114 10.06 9.02 -10.97
CA ARG A 114 9.12 8.30 -11.85
C ARG A 114 7.67 8.35 -11.37
N ALA A 115 7.46 8.40 -10.06
CA ALA A 115 6.15 8.49 -9.44
C ALA A 115 5.62 9.95 -9.38
N SER A 116 6.48 10.96 -9.53
CA SER A 116 6.10 12.38 -9.44
C SER A 116 4.99 12.80 -10.39
N LYS A 117 4.87 12.14 -11.55
CA LYS A 117 3.77 12.35 -12.50
C LYS A 117 2.36 12.10 -11.91
N TYR A 118 2.25 11.40 -10.78
CA TYR A 118 0.98 11.15 -10.08
C TYR A 118 0.67 12.20 -8.99
N LEU A 119 1.58 13.15 -8.73
CA LEU A 119 1.34 14.27 -7.81
C LEU A 119 0.29 15.25 -8.34
N GLY A 120 0.09 15.32 -9.65
CA GLY A 120 -0.85 16.28 -10.24
C GLY A 120 -0.38 17.71 -9.98
N GLU A 121 -1.23 18.51 -9.36
CA GLU A 121 -0.97 19.93 -9.05
C GLU A 121 -0.33 20.15 -7.67
N ASP A 122 -0.11 19.09 -6.87
CA ASP A 122 0.51 19.22 -5.55
C ASP A 122 1.99 19.69 -5.69
N GLU A 123 2.29 20.91 -5.23
CA GLU A 123 3.66 21.45 -5.19
C GLU A 123 4.55 20.80 -4.12
N THR A 124 3.93 20.30 -3.05
CA THR A 124 4.60 19.61 -1.93
C THR A 124 3.93 18.28 -1.64
N PHE A 125 4.73 17.33 -1.16
CA PHE A 125 4.27 15.99 -0.82
C PHE A 125 5.09 15.39 0.32
N LEU A 126 4.52 14.39 0.99
CA LEU A 126 5.18 13.64 2.05
C LEU A 126 5.89 12.42 1.45
N LEU A 127 7.05 12.06 1.98
CA LEU A 127 7.82 10.90 1.51
C LEU A 127 8.28 10.07 2.71
N THR A 128 8.06 8.75 2.66
CA THR A 128 8.56 7.83 3.68
C THR A 128 8.95 6.46 3.10
N TYR A 129 9.57 5.63 3.95
CA TYR A 129 9.87 4.24 3.66
C TYR A 129 8.70 3.34 4.06
N GLY A 130 8.42 2.30 3.27
CA GLY A 130 7.32 1.37 3.51
C GLY A 130 7.59 0.31 4.59
N ASP A 131 8.59 0.48 5.44
CA ASP A 131 9.09 -0.60 6.31
C ASP A 131 9.34 -0.22 7.78
N ALA A 132 8.90 0.98 8.19
CA ALA A 132 9.01 1.46 9.56
C ALA A 132 7.70 2.11 10.01
N VAL A 133 7.32 1.83 11.26
CA VAL A 133 6.20 2.47 11.97
C VAL A 133 6.74 3.19 13.19
N ALA A 134 6.12 4.32 13.54
CA ALA A 134 6.51 5.11 14.70
C ALA A 134 5.30 5.89 15.22
N LYS A 135 5.37 6.30 16.49
CA LYS A 135 4.41 7.25 17.09
C LYS A 135 4.83 8.66 16.69
N ILE A 136 4.44 9.07 15.49
CA ILE A 136 4.77 10.37 14.90
C ILE A 136 3.56 11.30 14.91
N ASP A 137 3.83 12.60 14.95
CA ASP A 137 2.89 13.70 14.74
C ASP A 137 3.20 14.27 13.35
N VAL A 138 2.27 14.10 12.40
CA VAL A 138 2.49 14.33 10.95
C VAL A 138 1.99 15.70 10.54
#